data_AF-A0A849DFW5-F1
#
_entry.id   AF-A0A849DFW5-F1
#
_cell.length_a   1.000
_cell.length_b   1.000
_cell.length_c   1.000
_cell.angle_alpha   90.00
_cell.angle_beta   90.00
_cell.angle_gamma   90.00
#
_symmetry.space_group_name_H-M   'P 1'
#
loop_
_entity.id
_entity.type
_entity.pdbx_description
1 polymer ?
#
loop_
_entity_poly.entity_id
_entity_poly.type
_entity_poly.pdbx_seq_one_letter_code
_entity_poly.pdbx_strand_id
1 'polypeptide(L)'
;MKKLFIVLSALFIVLINGCGTPEIADKRYIGDGESLRQLKKACHSNDGFVCSRLGFLYMNGEGVKKNYSKAKRYYSKACDLNDKSGCYMLGFLYQYGSGRLEQNYSNAKKYYSRACDLNVTKGCISYNELQEKGY
;
A
#
# COMPACT_ATOMS: atom_id res chain seq x y z
N MET A 1 -59.01 2.72 25.14
CA MET A 1 -59.63 2.56 23.80
C MET A 1 -59.28 3.77 22.91
N LYS A 2 -58.12 3.66 22.26
CA LYS A 2 -57.68 4.35 21.02
C LYS A 2 -56.68 3.37 20.39
N LYS A 3 -57.06 2.09 20.20
CA LYS A 3 -57.49 1.57 18.89
C LYS A 3 -56.87 2.37 17.71
N LEU A 4 -55.84 1.76 17.12
CA LEU A 4 -56.02 1.10 15.81
C LEU A 4 -55.65 1.88 14.52
N PHE A 5 -54.48 2.52 14.42
CA PHE A 5 -53.98 2.94 13.08
C PHE A 5 -52.47 2.92 12.81
N ILE A 6 -51.60 2.49 13.73
CA ILE A 6 -50.14 2.41 13.46
C ILE A 6 -49.64 0.97 13.55
N VAL A 7 -50.47 0.04 13.08
CA VAL A 7 -50.04 -1.29 12.66
C VAL A 7 -50.42 -1.36 11.19
N LEU A 8 -49.53 -0.93 10.28
CA LEU A 8 -49.58 -1.33 8.86
C LEU A 8 -48.38 -0.96 7.96
N SER A 9 -47.28 -0.35 8.42
CA SER A 9 -46.14 -0.14 7.49
C SER A 9 -44.71 -0.18 8.02
N ALA A 10 -44.47 -0.50 9.30
CA ALA A 10 -43.09 -0.63 9.80
C ALA A 10 -42.76 -2.00 10.39
N LEU A 11 -43.64 -2.99 10.20
CA LEU A 11 -43.34 -4.41 10.32
C LEU A 11 -43.13 -4.98 8.91
N PHE A 12 -42.04 -4.58 8.25
CA PHE A 12 -41.53 -5.31 7.10
C PHE A 12 -40.02 -5.50 7.27
N ILE A 13 -39.70 -6.63 7.92
CA ILE A 13 -38.52 -7.45 7.66
C ILE A 13 -37.18 -6.77 7.98
N VAL A 14 -36.90 -6.62 9.27
CA VAL A 14 -35.60 -7.09 9.76
C VAL A 14 -35.72 -8.61 9.80
N LEU A 15 -34.76 -9.32 9.18
CA LEU A 15 -34.63 -10.79 9.04
C LEU A 15 -34.90 -11.35 7.63
N ILE A 16 -34.01 -11.02 6.69
CA ILE A 16 -33.46 -12.03 5.78
C ILE A 16 -31.94 -11.88 5.79
N ASN A 17 -31.27 -12.97 6.10
CA ASN A 17 -29.82 -13.09 6.06
C ASN A 17 -29.28 -12.72 4.67
N GLY A 18 -28.17 -11.99 4.66
CA GLY A 18 -27.22 -11.98 3.55
C GLY A 18 -27.65 -11.21 2.31
N CYS A 19 -27.39 -9.90 2.30
CA CYS A 19 -26.78 -9.26 1.15
C CYS A 19 -26.13 -7.98 1.68
N GLY A 20 -24.85 -8.06 2.06
CA GLY A 20 -24.02 -6.88 2.07
C GLY A 20 -24.13 -6.28 0.68
N THR A 21 -24.70 -5.08 0.58
CA THR A 21 -24.77 -4.38 -0.68
C THR A 21 -23.34 -4.25 -1.21
N PRO A 22 -23.04 -4.71 -2.45
CA PRO A 22 -21.81 -4.33 -3.09
C PRO A 22 -22.03 -2.90 -3.61
N GLU A 23 -22.10 -1.94 -2.68
CA GLU A 23 -21.67 -0.59 -3.04
C GLU A 23 -20.16 -0.71 -3.25
N ILE A 24 -19.84 -1.00 -4.50
CA ILE A 24 -18.71 -0.49 -5.27
C ILE A 24 -17.60 0.01 -4.34
N ALA A 25 -16.50 -0.74 -4.28
CA ALA A 25 -15.28 -0.35 -3.59
C ALA A 25 -14.77 1.00 -4.12
N ASP A 26 -15.38 2.10 -3.69
CA ASP A 26 -15.03 3.43 -4.13
C ASP A 26 -13.87 3.89 -3.26
N LYS A 27 -12.68 3.73 -3.85
CA LYS A 27 -11.39 4.31 -3.48
C LYS A 27 -11.33 4.79 -2.04
N ARG A 28 -10.91 3.91 -1.13
CA ARG A 28 -10.62 4.20 0.28
C ARG A 28 -10.01 5.61 0.38
N TYR A 29 -10.86 6.54 0.80
CA TYR A 29 -10.55 7.94 1.00
C TYR A 29 -9.59 8.00 2.18
N ILE A 30 -8.27 7.90 1.92
CA ILE A 30 -7.24 8.12 2.95
C ILE A 30 -7.01 9.64 3.01
N GLY A 31 -8.09 10.42 3.17
CA GLY A 31 -8.08 11.88 3.15
C GLY A 31 -8.11 12.52 4.53
N ASP A 32 -8.45 11.76 5.57
CA ASP A 32 -8.45 12.25 6.95
C ASP A 32 -7.13 11.91 7.68
N GLY A 33 -6.69 12.80 8.56
CA GLY A 33 -5.44 12.62 9.32
C GLY A 33 -5.46 11.41 10.26
N GLU A 34 -6.64 10.91 10.60
CA GLU A 34 -6.84 9.78 11.50
C GLU A 34 -6.45 8.45 10.83
N SER A 35 -6.93 8.19 9.61
CA SER A 35 -6.56 6.98 8.85
C SER A 35 -5.04 6.90 8.62
N LEU A 36 -4.39 8.02 8.30
CA LEU A 36 -2.94 8.07 8.15
C LEU A 36 -2.20 7.79 9.48
N ARG A 37 -2.74 8.26 10.62
CA ARG A 37 -2.16 8.00 11.94
C ARG A 37 -2.22 6.51 12.29
N GLN A 38 -3.34 5.86 12.03
CA GLN A 38 -3.50 4.42 12.25
C GLN A 38 -2.55 3.60 11.36
N LEU A 39 -2.42 3.94 10.08
CA LEU A 39 -1.46 3.29 9.17
C LEU A 39 -0.02 3.43 9.67
N LYS A 40 0.39 4.64 10.10
CA LYS A 40 1.72 4.86 10.68
C LYS A 40 1.96 4.00 11.91
N LYS A 41 0.96 3.85 12.78
CA LYS A 41 1.06 2.99 13.97
C LYS A 41 1.19 1.51 13.57
N ALA A 42 0.37 1.02 12.65
CA ALA A 42 0.45 -0.37 12.18
C ALA A 42 1.79 -0.70 11.49
N CYS A 43 2.29 0.19 10.62
CA CYS A 43 3.65 0.04 10.07
C CYS A 43 4.72 0.11 11.18
N HIS A 44 4.52 0.93 12.23
CA HIS A 44 5.43 0.95 13.37
C HIS A 44 5.44 -0.40 14.10
N SER A 45 4.28 -1.04 14.26
CA SER A 45 4.09 -2.38 14.81
C SER A 45 4.50 -3.53 13.86
N ASN A 46 5.38 -3.26 12.89
CA ASN A 46 6.01 -4.24 12.00
C ASN A 46 5.08 -4.97 11.03
N ASP A 47 3.97 -4.34 10.63
CA ASP A 47 3.20 -4.76 9.46
C ASP A 47 3.87 -4.26 8.16
N GLY A 48 4.56 -5.17 7.46
CA GLY A 48 5.29 -4.86 6.23
C GLY A 48 4.38 -4.40 5.07
N PHE A 49 3.18 -4.98 4.95
CA PHE A 49 2.21 -4.59 3.92
C PHE A 49 1.70 -3.17 4.16
N VAL A 50 1.42 -2.81 5.41
CA VAL A 50 1.01 -1.44 5.74
C VAL A 50 2.15 -0.46 5.50
N CYS A 51 3.40 -0.85 5.78
CA CYS A 51 4.56 -0.03 5.44
C CYS A 51 4.67 0.21 3.93
N SER A 52 4.51 -0.81 3.08
CA SER A 52 4.56 -0.59 1.62
C SER A 52 3.38 0.24 1.13
N ARG A 53 2.19 0.10 1.73
CA ARG A 53 1.06 1.00 1.46
C ARG A 53 1.39 2.45 1.80
N LEU A 54 1.99 2.73 2.95
CA LEU A 54 2.44 4.09 3.28
C LEU A 54 3.48 4.62 2.29
N GLY A 55 4.40 3.75 1.84
CA GLY A 55 5.34 4.07 0.78
C GLY A 55 4.63 4.54 -0.49
N PHE A 56 3.61 3.80 -0.91
CA PHE A 56 2.79 4.12 -2.07
C PHE A 56 2.06 5.46 -1.94
N LEU A 57 1.43 5.72 -0.79
CA LEU A 57 0.74 6.99 -0.54
C LEU A 57 1.68 8.18 -0.66
N TYR A 58 2.87 8.10 -0.05
CA TYR A 58 3.87 9.17 -0.16
C TYR A 58 4.47 9.28 -1.56
N MET A 59 4.61 8.19 -2.31
CA MET A 59 5.11 8.21 -3.67
C MET A 59 4.14 8.89 -4.64
N ASN A 60 2.84 8.62 -4.50
CA ASN A 60 1.80 9.14 -5.39
C ASN A 60 1.19 10.46 -4.91
N GLY A 61 1.31 10.78 -3.62
CA GLY A 61 0.64 11.92 -3.02
C GLY A 61 -0.85 11.67 -2.76
N GLU A 62 -1.25 10.41 -2.55
CA GLU A 62 -2.63 10.05 -2.25
C GLU A 62 -2.92 10.29 -0.77
N GLY A 63 -3.73 11.30 -0.46
CA GLY A 63 -4.07 11.63 0.92
C GLY A 63 -2.94 12.29 1.73
N VAL A 64 -1.76 12.46 1.11
CA VAL A 64 -0.58 13.07 1.72
C VAL A 64 0.18 13.88 0.68
N LYS A 65 0.95 14.89 1.11
CA LYS A 65 1.89 15.55 0.21
C LYS A 65 2.92 14.55 -0.33
N LYS A 66 3.02 14.45 -1.65
CA LYS A 66 4.01 13.61 -2.35
C LYS A 66 5.42 13.86 -1.79
N ASN A 67 6.12 12.78 -1.41
CA ASN A 67 7.44 12.82 -0.79
C ASN A 67 8.20 11.50 -1.00
N TYR A 68 9.10 11.48 -1.99
CA TYR A 68 9.88 10.30 -2.33
C TYR A 68 10.85 9.84 -1.22
N SER A 69 11.39 10.75 -0.41
CA SER A 69 12.25 10.38 0.72
C SER A 69 11.48 9.62 1.80
N LYS A 70 10.24 10.02 2.09
CA LYS A 70 9.34 9.28 2.99
C LYS A 70 8.93 7.95 2.37
N ALA A 71 8.60 7.93 1.07
CA ALA A 71 8.27 6.70 0.36
C ALA A 71 9.41 5.67 0.47
N LYS A 72 10.65 6.08 0.17
CA LYS A 72 11.86 5.27 0.32
C LYS A 72 11.97 4.67 1.73
N ARG A 73 11.80 5.49 2.77
CA ARG A 73 11.91 5.02 4.16
C ARG A 73 10.88 3.94 4.50
N TYR A 74 9.63 4.12 4.06
CA TYR A 74 8.59 3.12 4.31
C TYR A 74 8.78 1.85 3.49
N TYR A 75 9.19 1.96 2.23
CA TYR A 75 9.54 0.78 1.42
C TYR A 75 10.77 0.03 1.96
N SER A 76 11.76 0.73 2.49
CA SER A 76 12.89 0.12 3.21
C SER A 76 12.42 -0.68 4.40
N LYS A 77 11.63 -0.07 5.28
CA LYS A 77 11.06 -0.80 6.43
C LYS A 77 10.21 -1.99 6.00
N ALA A 78 9.39 -1.82 4.96
CA ALA A 78 8.58 -2.91 4.40
C ALA A 78 9.47 -4.07 3.91
N CYS A 79 10.54 -3.76 3.17
CA CYS A 79 11.48 -4.76 2.68
C CYS A 79 12.23 -5.48 3.82
N ASP A 80 12.64 -4.75 4.86
CA ASP A 80 13.26 -5.32 6.07
C ASP A 80 12.30 -6.29 6.80
N LEU A 81 10.98 -6.09 6.65
CA LEU A 81 9.92 -6.96 7.15
C LEU A 81 9.51 -8.06 6.16
N ASN A 82 10.31 -8.30 5.12
CA ASN A 82 10.06 -9.27 4.05
C ASN A 82 8.79 -8.99 3.21
N ASP A 83 8.30 -7.75 3.20
CA ASP A 83 7.25 -7.35 2.25
C ASP A 83 7.84 -7.24 0.84
N LYS A 84 7.41 -8.17 -0.01
CA LYS A 84 7.90 -8.33 -1.37
C LYS A 84 7.66 -7.10 -2.25
N SER A 85 6.53 -6.41 -2.04
CA SER A 85 6.20 -5.16 -2.74
C SER A 85 7.11 -4.02 -2.30
N GLY A 86 7.39 -3.92 -1.01
CA GLY A 86 8.34 -2.98 -0.43
C GLY A 86 9.74 -3.10 -1.04
N CYS A 87 10.28 -4.32 -1.14
CA CYS A 87 11.58 -4.56 -1.77
C CYS A 87 11.61 -4.14 -3.24
N TYR A 88 10.60 -4.56 -4.02
CA TYR A 88 10.54 -4.22 -5.44
C TYR A 88 10.44 -2.70 -5.65
N MET A 89 9.55 -2.02 -4.92
CA MET A 89 9.38 -0.58 -5.05
C MET A 89 10.59 0.22 -4.56
N LEU A 90 11.35 -0.30 -3.60
CA LEU A 90 12.61 0.31 -3.20
C LEU A 90 13.66 0.20 -4.30
N GLY A 91 13.79 -0.97 -4.94
CA GLY A 91 14.63 -1.15 -6.12
C GLY A 91 14.26 -0.17 -7.25
N PHE A 92 12.96 -0.02 -7.50
CA PHE A 92 12.42 0.93 -8.48
C PHE A 92 12.82 2.38 -8.18
N LEU A 93 12.67 2.83 -6.92
CA LEU A 93 13.05 4.19 -6.55
C LEU A 93 14.55 4.46 -6.75
N TYR A 94 15.40 3.48 -6.49
CA TYR A 94 16.83 3.59 -6.73
C TYR A 94 17.19 3.50 -8.22
N GLN A 95 16.49 2.70 -9.02
CA GLN A 95 16.78 2.57 -10.45
C GLN A 95 16.51 3.85 -11.22
N TYR A 96 15.43 4.56 -10.90
CA TYR A 96 15.03 5.74 -11.69
C TYR A 96 15.38 7.06 -11.02
N GLY A 97 15.62 7.06 -9.70
CA GLY A 97 15.62 8.29 -8.92
C GLY A 97 14.22 8.93 -8.91
N SER A 98 13.97 9.84 -7.99
CA SER A 98 12.71 10.60 -7.93
C SER A 98 12.78 11.79 -6.98
N GLY A 99 12.38 12.98 -7.45
CA GLY A 99 12.53 14.22 -6.69
C GLY A 99 14.00 14.48 -6.37
N ARG A 100 14.36 14.52 -5.08
CA ARG A 100 15.76 14.65 -4.62
C ARG A 100 16.45 13.30 -4.39
N LEU A 101 15.79 12.18 -4.71
CA LEU A 101 16.40 10.87 -4.61
C LEU A 101 17.21 10.62 -5.88
N GLU A 102 18.53 10.49 -5.74
CA GLU A 102 19.41 10.16 -6.85
C GLU A 102 19.28 8.71 -7.27
N GLN A 103 19.48 8.47 -8.56
CA GLN A 103 19.59 7.13 -9.12
C GLN A 103 20.83 6.42 -8.54
N ASN A 104 20.68 5.14 -8.24
CA ASN A 104 21.76 4.29 -7.77
C ASN A 104 21.49 2.83 -8.16
N TYR A 105 22.11 2.37 -9.25
CA TYR A 105 21.89 1.02 -9.77
C TYR A 105 22.41 -0.08 -8.84
N SER A 106 23.47 0.15 -8.07
CA SER A 106 23.97 -0.81 -7.09
C SER A 106 22.91 -1.13 -6.03
N ASN A 107 22.29 -0.09 -5.46
CA ASN A 107 21.17 -0.25 -4.55
C ASN A 107 19.94 -0.85 -5.25
N ALA A 108 19.64 -0.44 -6.48
CA ALA A 108 18.53 -1.01 -7.24
C ALA A 108 18.66 -2.53 -7.39
N LYS A 109 19.83 -3.00 -7.84
CA LYS A 109 20.16 -4.43 -7.95
C LYS A 109 20.00 -5.17 -6.62
N LYS A 110 20.54 -4.60 -5.54
CA LYS A 110 20.41 -5.19 -4.19
C LYS A 110 18.95 -5.46 -3.84
N TYR A 111 18.06 -4.48 -4.02
CA TYR A 111 16.66 -4.63 -3.62
C TYR A 111 15.83 -5.44 -4.63
N TYR A 112 16.18 -5.44 -5.92
CA TYR A 112 15.57 -6.33 -6.89
C TYR A 112 15.95 -7.79 -6.69
N SER A 113 17.23 -8.08 -6.37
CA SER A 113 17.66 -9.41 -5.96
C SER A 113 16.89 -9.86 -4.73
N ARG A 114 16.76 -9.00 -3.70
CA ARG A 114 15.93 -9.33 -2.53
C ARG A 114 14.46 -9.60 -2.88
N ALA A 115 13.88 -8.83 -3.79
CA ALA A 115 12.52 -9.08 -4.27
C ALA A 115 12.41 -10.41 -5.04
N CYS A 116 13.45 -10.77 -5.82
CA CYS A 116 13.55 -12.05 -6.49
C CYS A 116 13.58 -13.22 -5.49
N ASP A 117 14.39 -13.12 -4.43
CA ASP A 117 14.45 -14.12 -3.34
C ASP A 117 13.10 -14.31 -2.64
N LEU A 118 12.27 -13.25 -2.61
CA LEU A 118 10.90 -13.26 -2.10
C LEU A 118 9.86 -13.66 -3.15
N ASN A 119 10.29 -14.30 -4.25
CA ASN A 119 9.47 -14.81 -5.35
C ASN A 119 8.70 -13.72 -6.12
N VAL A 120 9.24 -12.51 -6.24
CA VAL A 120 8.70 -11.48 -7.14
C VAL A 120 9.38 -11.62 -8.50
N THR A 121 8.66 -12.18 -9.47
CA THR A 121 9.17 -12.37 -10.85
C THR A 121 9.72 -11.07 -11.45
N LYS A 122 9.04 -9.95 -11.25
CA LYS A 122 9.52 -8.63 -11.70
C LYS A 122 10.85 -8.23 -11.06
N GLY A 123 11.09 -8.61 -9.80
CA GLY A 123 12.36 -8.41 -9.13
C GLY A 123 13.50 -9.17 -9.82
N CYS A 124 13.28 -10.45 -10.15
CA CYS A 124 14.26 -11.25 -10.89
C CYS A 124 14.57 -10.65 -12.27
N ILE A 125 13.52 -10.25 -13.01
CA ILE A 125 13.66 -9.63 -14.34
C ILE A 125 14.48 -8.33 -14.23
N SER A 126 14.10 -7.42 -13.34
CA SER A 126 14.80 -6.13 -13.20
C SER A 126 16.23 -6.30 -12.67
N TYR A 127 16.49 -7.31 -11.83
CA TYR A 127 17.85 -7.65 -11.42
C TYR A 127 18.71 -8.09 -12.62
N ASN A 128 18.21 -9.03 -13.42
CA ASN A 128 18.91 -9.52 -14.61
C ASN A 128 19.12 -8.42 -15.66
N GLU A 129 18.10 -7.58 -15.89
CA GLU A 129 18.19 -6.45 -16.80
C GLU A 129 19.33 -5.49 -16.42
N LEU A 130 19.51 -5.20 -15.13
CA LEU A 130 20.61 -4.35 -14.67
C LEU A 130 21.98 -5.02 -14.83
N GLN A 131 22.06 -6.34 -14.61
CA GLN A 131 23.28 -7.12 -14.81
C GLN A 131 23.68 -7.16 -16.29
N GLU A 132 22.73 -7.38 -17.20
CA GLU A 132 22.96 -7.38 -18.65
C GLU A 132 23.46 -6.02 -19.16
N LYS A 133 23.01 -4.93 -18.53
CA LYS A 133 23.46 -3.56 -18.83
C LYS A 133 24.81 -3.20 -18.21
N GLY A 134 25.42 -4.09 -17.43
CA GLY A 134 26.75 -3.90 -16.83
C GLY A 134 26.78 -2.97 -15.62
N TYR A 135 25.63 -2.74 -14.96
CA TYR A 135 25.58 -2.05 -13.67
C TYR A 135 25.93 -2.98 -12.52
#